data_AF-A0A970PZZ6-F1
#
_entry.id   AF-A0A970PZZ6-F1
#
_cell.length_a   1.000
_cell.length_b   1.000
_cell.length_c   1.000
_cell.angle_alpha   90.00
_cell.angle_beta   90.00
_cell.angle_gamma   90.00
#
_symmetry.space_group_name_H-M   'P 1'
#
loop_
_entity.id
_entity.type
_entity.pdbx_description
1 polymer ?
#
loop_
_entity_poly.entity_id
_entity_poly.type
_entity_poly.pdbx_seq_one_letter_code
_entity_poly.pdbx_strand_id
1 'polypeptide(L)'
;MINLKKIPSMDEILIQEEIKQLMVRYKRDYVVQTARTAVEEIRESLRKINTEIEKKAILTSIIDSIKLKAENDDKGTLQRVINGTGVVLHTNLGRAPLGARALSHMQEIGRNYNNLEMDLETGERGSRYSHIEGLLQKITGAEAALVVNNNAAAVMLALTTLAEGREVIVSRGQLVEIGGAFRIPEVMKLSGATLVEVGTTNKTYISDFSQAINEATALLFSAHTSNYQIIGFTSEVPMSELVSLGQKQEIPVFLDLGSGIISSLLPDGLKKEPTVQECVQAGADIISFSGDKMLGGPQAGIIVGKRKYIEQMKKNQLLRALRVDKLILAGLEGTLLEYLSAYPEENLPINKMLAATQEDMEAKAEAFLSILKEQLSDIPILVHNQTSPAYSANELLLELQKVALEDMVGGGAYPNHKLPGAGVELEFKHISLEQAAAKLRQGKLALVARRQDNKMLISVRTLLAGDELEIAAMIRELLLNPSRK
;
A
#
# COMPACT_ATOMS: atom_id res chain seq x y z
N MET A 1 23.58 -37.82 -22.28
CA MET A 1 22.50 -38.47 -23.07
C MET A 1 21.95 -39.75 -22.45
N ILE A 2 22.69 -40.45 -21.57
CA ILE A 2 22.30 -41.75 -20.98
C ILE A 2 20.94 -41.70 -20.25
N ASN A 3 20.63 -40.61 -19.56
CA ASN A 3 19.41 -40.47 -18.77
C ASN A 3 18.15 -40.09 -19.56
N LEU A 4 18.28 -39.53 -20.77
CA LEU A 4 17.13 -39.01 -21.52
C LEU A 4 16.13 -40.09 -21.94
N LYS A 5 16.63 -41.32 -22.20
CA LYS A 5 15.80 -42.49 -22.52
C LYS A 5 15.01 -43.02 -21.32
N LYS A 6 15.34 -42.57 -20.10
CA LYS A 6 14.69 -43.00 -18.85
C LYS A 6 13.56 -42.05 -18.41
N ILE A 7 13.29 -40.98 -19.16
CA ILE A 7 12.15 -40.09 -18.88
C ILE A 7 10.84 -40.87 -19.14
N PRO A 8 9.93 -40.98 -18.15
CA PRO A 8 8.65 -41.68 -18.30
C PRO A 8 7.75 -41.01 -19.35
N SER A 9 6.86 -41.79 -19.96
CA SER A 9 5.87 -41.25 -20.90
C SER A 9 4.82 -40.42 -20.17
N MET A 10 4.08 -39.58 -20.90
CA MET A 10 3.00 -38.79 -20.31
C MET A 10 1.94 -39.70 -19.65
N ASP A 11 1.60 -40.82 -20.29
CA ASP A 11 0.65 -41.78 -19.73
C ASP A 11 1.18 -42.42 -18.43
N GLU A 12 2.47 -42.79 -18.38
CA GLU A 12 3.11 -43.31 -17.17
C GLU A 12 3.09 -42.30 -16.01
N ILE A 13 3.19 -41.00 -16.31
CA ILE A 13 3.09 -39.93 -15.31
C ILE A 13 1.64 -39.73 -14.85
N LEU A 14 0.69 -39.69 -15.79
CA LEU A 14 -0.72 -39.38 -15.50
C LEU A 14 -1.45 -40.51 -14.76
N ILE A 15 -0.96 -41.75 -14.82
CA ILE A 15 -1.56 -42.88 -14.05
C ILE A 15 -1.13 -42.90 -12.58
N GLN A 16 -0.13 -42.12 -12.19
CA GLN A 16 0.36 -42.04 -10.81
C GLN A 16 -0.74 -41.48 -9.90
N GLU A 17 -0.88 -42.05 -8.70
CA GLU A 17 -1.99 -41.74 -7.81
C GLU A 17 -1.95 -40.28 -7.35
N GLU A 18 -0.75 -39.77 -7.14
CA GLU A 18 -0.49 -38.37 -6.79
C GLU A 18 -0.97 -37.40 -7.88
N ILE A 19 -0.81 -37.77 -9.14
CA ILE A 19 -1.24 -36.94 -10.28
C ILE A 19 -2.75 -37.06 -10.49
N LYS A 20 -3.33 -38.24 -10.28
CA LYS A 20 -4.80 -38.41 -10.26
C LYS A 20 -5.46 -37.56 -9.19
N GLN A 21 -4.87 -37.47 -7.99
CA GLN A 21 -5.37 -36.59 -6.93
C GLN A 21 -5.34 -35.11 -7.35
N LEU A 22 -4.29 -34.66 -8.03
CA LEU A 22 -4.26 -33.31 -8.62
C LEU A 22 -5.39 -33.12 -9.64
N MET A 23 -5.74 -34.15 -10.41
CA MET A 23 -6.84 -34.09 -11.38
C MET A 23 -8.25 -34.11 -10.76
N VAL A 24 -8.40 -34.44 -9.47
CA VAL A 24 -9.65 -34.23 -8.73
C VAL A 24 -9.83 -32.74 -8.44
N ARG A 25 -8.73 -32.03 -8.16
CA ARG A 25 -8.72 -30.61 -7.79
C ARG A 25 -8.66 -29.68 -9.01
N TYR A 26 -7.90 -30.07 -10.04
CA TYR A 26 -7.61 -29.25 -11.21
C TYR A 26 -8.10 -29.92 -12.50
N LYS A 27 -8.47 -29.10 -13.50
CA LYS A 27 -8.86 -29.61 -14.81
C LYS A 27 -7.71 -30.43 -15.43
N ARG A 28 -8.05 -31.55 -16.07
CA ARG A 28 -7.08 -32.45 -16.73
C ARG A 28 -6.11 -31.69 -17.64
N ASP A 29 -6.61 -30.80 -18.49
CA ASP A 29 -5.78 -30.07 -19.47
C ASP A 29 -4.69 -29.24 -18.80
N TYR A 30 -5.02 -28.63 -17.65
CA TYR A 30 -4.05 -27.90 -16.83
C TYR A 30 -2.97 -28.85 -16.30
N VAL A 31 -3.35 -29.96 -15.67
CA VAL A 31 -2.40 -30.95 -15.13
C VAL A 31 -1.49 -31.52 -16.22
N VAL A 32 -2.03 -31.83 -17.40
CA VAL A 32 -1.26 -32.31 -18.56
C VAL A 32 -0.26 -31.25 -19.02
N GLN A 33 -0.66 -29.98 -19.09
CA GLN A 33 0.24 -28.90 -19.48
C GLN A 33 1.35 -28.69 -18.45
N THR A 34 1.03 -28.71 -17.16
CA THR A 34 2.01 -28.64 -16.07
C THR A 34 2.99 -29.82 -16.11
N ALA A 35 2.50 -31.02 -16.39
CA ALA A 35 3.34 -32.20 -16.59
C ALA A 35 4.28 -32.07 -17.79
N ARG A 36 3.81 -31.53 -18.92
CA ARG A 36 4.68 -31.25 -20.08
C ARG A 36 5.81 -30.28 -19.72
N THR A 37 5.48 -29.19 -19.04
CA THR A 37 6.48 -28.21 -18.59
C THR A 37 7.51 -28.83 -17.63
N ALA A 38 7.05 -29.58 -16.63
CA ALA A 38 7.93 -30.27 -15.67
C ALA A 38 8.86 -31.28 -16.37
N VAL A 39 8.33 -32.04 -17.32
CA VAL A 39 9.13 -32.98 -18.13
C VAL A 39 10.20 -32.25 -18.95
N GLU A 40 9.88 -31.09 -19.55
CA GLU A 40 10.86 -30.33 -20.33
C GLU A 40 11.99 -29.78 -19.45
N GLU A 41 11.67 -29.19 -18.30
CA GLU A 41 12.67 -28.66 -17.35
C GLU A 41 13.60 -29.77 -16.82
N ILE A 42 13.03 -30.93 -16.51
CA ILE A 42 13.81 -32.09 -16.07
C ILE A 42 14.64 -32.64 -17.24
N ARG A 43 14.10 -32.63 -18.47
CA ARG A 43 14.87 -33.00 -19.66
C ARG A 43 16.09 -32.09 -19.85
N GLU A 44 15.93 -30.78 -19.71
CA GLU A 44 17.05 -29.83 -19.79
C GLU A 44 18.06 -30.02 -18.66
N SER A 45 17.59 -30.29 -17.45
CA SER A 45 18.45 -30.56 -16.29
C SER A 45 19.26 -31.84 -16.48
N LEU A 46 18.63 -32.92 -16.95
CA LEU A 46 19.27 -34.21 -17.23
C LEU A 46 20.30 -34.13 -18.37
N ARG A 47 20.20 -33.16 -19.30
CA ARG A 47 21.24 -32.95 -20.33
C ARG A 47 22.59 -32.55 -19.74
N LYS A 48 22.59 -31.90 -18.57
CA LYS A 48 23.80 -31.40 -17.89
C LYS A 48 24.42 -32.43 -16.94
N ILE A 49 23.74 -33.54 -16.69
CA ILE A 49 24.17 -34.57 -15.73
C ILE A 49 24.82 -35.74 -16.47
N ASN A 50 26.06 -36.06 -16.08
CA ASN A 50 26.85 -37.15 -16.68
C ASN A 50 26.78 -38.47 -15.90
N THR A 51 26.22 -38.45 -14.69
CA THR A 51 25.99 -39.66 -13.87
C THR A 51 24.66 -40.31 -14.24
N GLU A 52 24.59 -41.63 -14.15
CA GLU A 52 23.37 -42.37 -14.43
C GLU A 52 22.36 -42.22 -13.29
N ILE A 53 21.12 -41.89 -13.64
CA ILE A 53 20.00 -41.75 -12.68
C ILE A 53 18.98 -42.85 -12.95
N GLU A 54 18.36 -43.39 -11.90
CA GLU A 54 17.29 -44.36 -12.02
C GLU A 54 15.99 -43.74 -12.56
N LYS A 55 15.25 -44.49 -13.39
CA LYS A 55 13.95 -44.05 -13.94
C LYS A 55 12.97 -43.67 -12.83
N LYS A 56 12.96 -44.41 -11.71
CA LYS A 56 12.09 -44.14 -10.56
C LYS A 56 12.39 -42.77 -9.93
N ALA A 57 13.67 -42.43 -9.76
CA ALA A 57 14.07 -41.12 -9.24
C ALA A 57 13.66 -39.97 -10.18
N ILE A 58 13.80 -40.16 -11.50
CA ILE A 58 13.34 -39.19 -12.50
C ILE A 58 11.82 -39.00 -12.43
N LEU A 59 11.05 -40.09 -12.33
CA LEU A 59 9.60 -40.04 -12.19
C LEU A 59 9.19 -39.30 -10.91
N THR A 60 9.81 -39.59 -9.77
CA THR A 60 9.56 -38.88 -8.51
C THR A 60 9.86 -37.38 -8.65
N SER A 61 10.99 -37.00 -9.24
CA SER A 61 11.30 -35.57 -9.49
C SER A 61 10.29 -34.89 -10.40
N ILE A 62 9.76 -35.58 -11.41
CA ILE A 62 8.69 -35.05 -12.28
C ILE A 62 7.41 -34.84 -11.47
N ILE A 63 6.98 -35.83 -10.68
CA ILE A 63 5.78 -35.72 -9.85
C ILE A 63 5.90 -34.56 -8.86
N ASP A 64 7.04 -34.44 -8.17
CA ASP A 64 7.28 -33.37 -7.22
C ASP A 64 7.30 -31.99 -7.90
N SER A 65 7.91 -31.89 -9.08
CA SER A 65 7.89 -30.67 -9.89
C SER A 65 6.47 -30.29 -10.32
N ILE A 66 5.64 -31.26 -10.71
CA ILE A 66 4.24 -31.03 -11.09
C ILE A 66 3.44 -30.52 -9.88
N LYS A 67 3.56 -31.18 -8.73
CA LYS A 67 2.88 -30.76 -7.48
C LYS A 67 3.29 -29.35 -7.10
N LEU A 68 4.60 -29.07 -7.07
CA LEU A 68 5.12 -27.77 -6.68
C LEU A 68 4.61 -26.65 -7.62
N LYS A 69 4.59 -26.89 -8.93
CA LYS A 69 4.03 -25.95 -9.90
C LYS A 69 2.54 -25.73 -9.70
N ALA A 70 1.77 -26.82 -9.54
CA ALA A 70 0.34 -26.74 -9.30
C ALA A 70 0.01 -25.97 -8.02
N GLU A 71 0.73 -26.23 -6.93
CA GLU A 71 0.60 -25.52 -5.66
C GLU A 71 1.01 -24.04 -5.77
N ASN A 72 2.02 -23.71 -6.58
CA ASN A 72 2.45 -22.33 -6.78
C ASN A 72 1.46 -21.54 -7.64
N ASP A 73 0.92 -22.14 -8.70
CA ASP A 73 -0.11 -21.51 -9.53
C ASP A 73 -1.41 -21.27 -8.73
N ASP A 74 -1.79 -22.22 -7.87
CA ASP A 74 -2.99 -22.15 -7.02
C ASP A 74 -2.92 -21.05 -5.95
N LYS A 75 -1.71 -20.70 -5.49
CA LYS A 75 -1.50 -19.57 -4.57
C LYS A 75 -1.71 -18.20 -5.24
N GLY A 76 -1.65 -18.13 -6.57
CA GLY A 76 -1.65 -16.87 -7.32
C GLY A 76 -0.35 -16.07 -7.15
N THR A 77 -0.29 -14.92 -7.82
CA THR A 77 0.90 -14.05 -7.84
C THR A 77 0.87 -12.92 -6.81
N LEU A 78 -0.31 -12.59 -6.29
CA LEU A 78 -0.48 -11.66 -5.17
C LEU A 78 -0.40 -12.45 -3.86
N GLN A 79 0.56 -12.08 -3.01
CA GLN A 79 0.82 -12.79 -1.76
C GLN A 79 1.05 -11.79 -0.62
N ARG A 80 0.85 -12.27 0.61
CA ARG A 80 1.17 -11.52 1.81
C ARG A 80 2.69 -11.27 1.87
N VAL A 81 3.06 -10.06 2.27
CA VAL A 81 4.44 -9.65 2.51
C VAL A 81 4.54 -9.07 3.92
N ILE A 82 5.47 -9.56 4.73
CA ILE A 82 5.83 -8.94 5.99
C ILE A 82 6.66 -7.69 5.70
N ASN A 83 6.17 -6.55 6.20
CA ASN A 83 6.85 -5.27 6.08
C ASN A 83 7.77 -5.04 7.30
N GLY A 84 9.05 -5.41 7.17
CA GLY A 84 10.09 -5.08 8.14
C GLY A 84 10.82 -3.76 7.83
N THR A 85 10.30 -2.95 6.91
CA THR A 85 10.99 -1.74 6.45
C THR A 85 10.74 -0.53 7.33
N GLY A 86 9.77 -0.53 8.24
CA GLY A 86 9.42 0.65 9.04
C GLY A 86 8.86 1.83 8.21
N VAL A 87 8.51 1.60 6.95
CA VAL A 87 7.78 2.55 6.10
C VAL A 87 6.29 2.23 6.17
N VAL A 88 5.50 3.09 6.80
CA VAL A 88 4.07 2.83 7.10
C VAL A 88 3.23 2.76 5.81
N LEU A 89 3.24 3.82 5.00
CA LEU A 89 2.60 3.90 3.70
C LEU A 89 3.58 3.48 2.59
N HIS A 90 3.85 2.18 2.54
CA HIS A 90 4.74 1.63 1.52
C HIS A 90 3.97 1.37 0.22
N THR A 91 4.19 2.20 -0.80
CA THR A 91 3.48 2.13 -2.09
C THR A 91 3.58 0.77 -2.78
N ASN A 92 4.77 0.16 -2.80
CA ASN A 92 4.97 -1.16 -3.43
C ASN A 92 4.35 -2.32 -2.63
N LEU A 93 4.04 -2.14 -1.34
CA LEU A 93 3.47 -3.18 -0.48
C LEU A 93 1.98 -2.97 -0.21
N GLY A 94 1.32 -2.14 -1.02
CA GLY A 94 -0.14 -1.96 -0.96
C GLY A 94 -0.64 -0.85 -0.03
N ARG A 95 0.24 0.08 0.40
CA ARG A 95 -0.11 1.22 1.27
C ARG A 95 -0.73 0.78 2.61
N ALA A 96 -1.88 1.33 2.98
CA ALA A 96 -2.51 1.12 4.28
C ALA A 96 -3.13 -0.28 4.40
N PRO A 97 -2.71 -1.11 5.39
CA PRO A 97 -3.45 -2.30 5.75
C PRO A 97 -4.79 -1.92 6.39
N LEU A 98 -5.84 -2.70 6.09
CA LEU A 98 -7.19 -2.43 6.57
C LEU A 98 -7.39 -2.90 8.02
N GLY A 99 -8.14 -2.11 8.79
CA GLY A 99 -8.57 -2.49 10.14
C GLY A 99 -9.62 -3.60 10.14
N ALA A 100 -9.79 -4.26 11.29
CA ALA A 100 -10.70 -5.39 11.45
C ALA A 100 -12.16 -5.04 11.09
N ARG A 101 -12.61 -3.83 11.45
CA ARG A 101 -13.97 -3.36 11.13
C ARG A 101 -14.21 -3.23 9.63
N ALA A 102 -13.25 -2.66 8.89
CA ALA A 102 -13.32 -2.55 7.44
C ALA A 102 -13.36 -3.94 6.78
N LEU A 103 -12.47 -4.85 7.19
CA LEU A 103 -12.43 -6.22 6.67
C LEU A 103 -13.73 -6.99 6.95
N SER A 104 -14.30 -6.83 8.15
CA SER A 104 -15.58 -7.44 8.52
C SER A 104 -16.72 -6.96 7.63
N HIS A 105 -16.83 -5.64 7.39
CA HIS A 105 -17.83 -5.09 6.47
C HIS A 105 -17.62 -5.59 5.03
N MET A 106 -16.38 -5.61 4.55
CA MET A 106 -16.06 -6.14 3.21
C MET A 106 -16.45 -7.60 3.06
N GLN A 107 -16.19 -8.43 4.08
CA GLN A 107 -16.55 -9.84 4.06
C GLN A 107 -18.06 -10.05 4.08
N GLU A 108 -18.76 -9.35 4.96
CA GLU A 108 -20.22 -9.44 5.11
C GLU A 108 -20.94 -9.01 3.83
N ILE A 109 -20.64 -7.81 3.34
CA ILE A 109 -21.24 -7.26 2.12
C ILE A 109 -20.77 -8.02 0.88
N GLY A 110 -19.54 -8.54 0.89
CA GLY A 110 -18.97 -9.31 -0.21
C GLY A 110 -19.65 -10.65 -0.41
N ARG A 111 -20.00 -11.36 0.67
CA ARG A 111 -20.60 -12.70 0.64
C ARG A 111 -22.10 -12.71 0.38
N ASN A 112 -22.80 -11.60 0.65
CA ASN A 112 -24.26 -11.53 0.58
C ASN A 112 -24.78 -10.59 -0.53
N TYR A 113 -26.04 -10.79 -0.94
CA TYR A 113 -26.83 -9.71 -1.55
C TYR A 113 -27.04 -8.59 -0.51
N ASN A 114 -27.16 -7.34 -0.96
CA ASN A 114 -27.16 -6.19 -0.07
C ASN A 114 -27.86 -4.99 -0.73
N ASN A 115 -28.11 -3.96 0.07
CA ASN A 115 -28.84 -2.74 -0.27
C ASN A 115 -27.95 -1.67 -0.94
N LEU A 116 -26.91 -2.07 -1.68
CA LEU A 116 -25.95 -1.14 -2.30
C LEU A 116 -26.64 -0.02 -3.11
N GLU A 117 -27.70 -0.32 -3.84
CA GLU A 117 -28.48 0.66 -4.62
C GLU A 117 -30.00 0.52 -4.35
N MET A 118 -30.35 0.09 -3.13
CA MET A 118 -31.75 -0.07 -2.72
C MET A 118 -31.96 0.65 -1.39
N ASP A 119 -32.97 1.50 -1.35
CA ASP A 119 -33.42 2.09 -0.10
C ASP A 119 -34.34 1.07 0.61
N LEU A 120 -34.02 0.72 1.85
CA LEU A 120 -34.75 -0.31 2.59
C LEU A 120 -36.07 0.21 3.19
N GLU A 121 -36.22 1.52 3.37
CA GLU A 121 -37.45 2.11 3.91
C GLU A 121 -38.53 2.21 2.82
N THR A 122 -38.14 2.61 1.61
CA THR A 122 -39.05 2.79 0.47
C THR A 122 -39.16 1.54 -0.41
N GLY A 123 -38.14 0.68 -0.42
CA GLY A 123 -38.03 -0.46 -1.34
C GLY A 123 -37.65 -0.07 -2.77
N GLU A 124 -37.33 1.19 -3.03
CA GLU A 124 -36.98 1.70 -4.36
C GLU A 124 -35.47 1.75 -4.59
N ARG A 125 -35.08 2.06 -5.85
CA ARG A 125 -33.68 2.22 -6.23
C ARG A 125 -33.10 3.47 -5.57
N GLY A 126 -32.06 3.29 -4.76
CA GLY A 126 -31.32 4.35 -4.08
C GLY A 126 -29.96 4.66 -4.71
N SER A 127 -29.31 5.70 -4.20
CA SER A 127 -27.92 6.04 -4.54
C SER A 127 -26.96 5.28 -3.64
N ARG A 128 -25.97 4.58 -4.21
CA ARG A 128 -24.91 3.91 -3.42
C ARG A 128 -24.09 4.85 -2.54
N TYR A 129 -24.08 6.14 -2.85
CA TYR A 129 -23.30 7.13 -2.12
C TYR A 129 -23.94 7.54 -0.80
N SER A 130 -25.24 7.25 -0.59
CA SER A 130 -25.94 7.57 0.66
C SER A 130 -25.30 6.90 1.88
N HIS A 131 -24.73 5.72 1.69
CA HIS A 131 -24.12 4.91 2.76
C HIS A 131 -22.89 5.58 3.40
N ILE A 132 -22.19 6.45 2.65
CA ILE A 132 -20.93 7.07 3.10
C ILE A 132 -21.02 8.60 3.23
N GLU A 133 -21.93 9.26 2.50
CA GLU A 133 -22.00 10.72 2.44
C GLU A 133 -22.26 11.32 3.83
N GLY A 134 -23.21 10.76 4.58
CA GLY A 134 -23.51 11.21 5.94
C GLY A 134 -22.35 11.01 6.92
N LEU A 135 -21.53 9.98 6.75
CA LEU A 135 -20.35 9.75 7.59
C LEU A 135 -19.26 10.78 7.29
N LEU A 136 -18.98 11.02 6.00
CA LEU A 136 -18.00 12.01 5.57
C LEU A 136 -18.40 13.42 6.02
N GLN A 137 -19.68 13.80 5.92
CA GLN A 137 -20.17 15.07 6.44
C GLN A 137 -19.90 15.22 7.94
N LYS A 138 -20.21 14.20 8.75
CA LYS A 138 -19.97 14.21 10.20
C LYS A 138 -18.48 14.33 10.54
N ILE A 139 -17.61 13.62 9.83
CA ILE A 139 -16.17 13.59 10.11
C ILE A 139 -15.48 14.87 9.63
N THR A 140 -15.87 15.39 8.47
CA THR A 140 -15.15 16.49 7.79
C THR A 140 -15.77 17.86 8.02
N GLY A 141 -17.05 17.92 8.38
CA GLY A 141 -17.82 19.18 8.45
C GLY A 141 -18.25 19.74 7.10
N ALA A 142 -17.98 19.05 5.98
CA ALA A 142 -18.38 19.49 4.65
C ALA A 142 -19.89 19.40 4.42
N GLU A 143 -20.41 20.16 3.44
CA GLU A 143 -21.84 20.16 3.11
C GLU A 143 -22.29 18.90 2.37
N ALA A 144 -21.42 18.30 1.56
CA ALA A 144 -21.72 17.10 0.78
C ALA A 144 -20.42 16.34 0.48
N ALA A 145 -20.58 15.08 0.07
CA ALA A 145 -19.45 14.23 -0.27
C ALA A 145 -19.75 13.28 -1.43
N LEU A 146 -18.69 12.85 -2.11
CA LEU A 146 -18.73 11.88 -3.19
C LEU A 146 -17.48 11.01 -3.13
N VAL A 147 -17.59 9.75 -3.57
CA VAL A 147 -16.45 8.84 -3.68
C VAL A 147 -16.36 8.22 -5.06
N VAL A 148 -15.14 8.14 -5.56
CA VAL A 148 -14.77 7.54 -6.85
C VAL A 148 -13.63 6.55 -6.65
N ASN A 149 -13.21 5.89 -7.74
CA ASN A 149 -12.21 4.82 -7.72
C ASN A 149 -10.90 5.17 -6.98
N ASN A 150 -10.32 6.35 -7.23
CA ASN A 150 -9.10 6.84 -6.58
C ASN A 150 -9.01 8.36 -6.67
N ASN A 151 -8.05 8.98 -5.98
CA ASN A 151 -7.92 10.43 -5.97
C ASN A 151 -7.61 11.04 -7.36
N ALA A 152 -6.90 10.31 -8.23
CA ALA A 152 -6.70 10.73 -9.61
C ALA A 152 -8.02 10.88 -10.38
N ALA A 153 -8.94 9.93 -10.18
CA ALA A 153 -10.29 10.00 -10.71
C ALA A 153 -11.10 11.15 -10.09
N ALA A 154 -10.87 11.48 -8.82
CA ALA A 154 -11.52 12.61 -8.16
C ALA A 154 -11.13 13.94 -8.81
N VAL A 155 -9.82 14.16 -9.00
CA VAL A 155 -9.29 15.33 -9.70
C VAL A 155 -9.83 15.41 -11.13
N MET A 156 -9.79 14.31 -11.88
CA MET A 156 -10.33 14.24 -13.25
C MET A 156 -11.82 14.62 -13.29
N LEU A 157 -12.63 14.03 -12.40
CA LEU A 157 -14.07 14.28 -12.36
C LEU A 157 -14.38 15.75 -12.05
N ALA A 158 -13.69 16.32 -11.05
CA ALA A 158 -13.90 17.72 -10.67
C ALA A 158 -13.51 18.67 -11.81
N LEU A 159 -12.34 18.48 -12.42
CA LEU A 159 -11.88 19.34 -13.52
C LEU A 159 -12.79 19.23 -14.75
N THR A 160 -13.18 18.01 -15.14
CA THR A 160 -14.08 17.79 -16.29
C THR A 160 -15.45 18.42 -16.02
N THR A 161 -15.95 18.33 -14.79
CA THR A 161 -17.27 18.86 -14.44
C THR A 161 -17.29 20.39 -14.42
N LEU A 162 -16.21 21.03 -13.98
CA LEU A 162 -16.23 22.45 -13.61
C LEU A 162 -15.46 23.35 -14.56
N ALA A 163 -14.53 22.80 -15.33
CA ALA A 163 -13.59 23.58 -16.13
C ALA A 163 -13.36 23.03 -17.55
N GLU A 164 -14.19 22.11 -18.05
CA GLU A 164 -14.12 21.67 -19.45
C GLU A 164 -14.30 22.88 -20.39
N GLY A 165 -13.35 23.07 -21.31
CA GLY A 165 -13.30 24.20 -22.23
C GLY A 165 -12.96 25.56 -21.59
N ARG A 166 -12.58 25.59 -20.31
CA ARG A 166 -12.29 26.80 -19.53
C ARG A 166 -10.94 26.73 -18.85
N GLU A 167 -10.49 27.84 -18.28
CA GLU A 167 -9.17 27.97 -17.69
C GLU A 167 -9.13 27.57 -16.21
N VAL A 168 -8.06 26.86 -15.84
CA VAL A 168 -7.73 26.47 -14.47
C VAL A 168 -6.39 27.06 -14.10
N ILE A 169 -6.37 27.94 -13.11
CA ILE A 169 -5.14 28.60 -12.66
C ILE A 169 -4.49 27.76 -11.55
N VAL A 170 -3.20 27.48 -11.67
CA VAL A 170 -2.42 26.69 -10.69
C VAL A 170 -0.99 27.20 -10.60
N SER A 171 -0.37 27.10 -9.42
CA SER A 171 1.05 27.38 -9.27
C SER A 171 1.92 26.41 -10.08
N ARG A 172 2.93 26.93 -10.78
CA ARG A 172 3.94 26.12 -11.47
C ARG A 172 4.63 25.13 -10.51
N GLY A 173 4.83 25.53 -9.25
CA GLY A 173 5.43 24.70 -8.22
C GLY A 173 4.56 23.51 -7.77
N GLN A 174 3.29 23.46 -8.18
CA GLN A 174 2.30 22.43 -7.83
C GLN A 174 1.98 21.49 -9.01
N LEU A 175 2.68 21.59 -10.14
CA LEU A 175 2.53 20.69 -11.29
C LEU A 175 3.24 19.36 -11.05
N VAL A 176 2.75 18.59 -10.08
CA VAL A 176 3.44 17.43 -9.52
C VAL A 176 3.25 16.15 -10.33
N GLU A 177 4.24 15.25 -10.22
CA GLU A 177 4.11 13.84 -10.60
C GLU A 177 4.02 12.98 -9.32
N ILE A 178 2.97 12.16 -9.22
CA ILE A 178 2.72 11.29 -8.08
C ILE A 178 2.72 9.84 -8.54
N GLY A 179 3.49 8.98 -7.86
CA GLY A 179 3.46 7.53 -8.10
C GLY A 179 3.91 7.09 -9.49
N GLY A 180 4.70 7.91 -10.20
CA GLY A 180 5.38 7.55 -11.46
C GLY A 180 4.55 7.65 -12.74
N ALA A 181 3.23 7.89 -12.65
CA ALA A 181 2.35 7.95 -13.83
C ALA A 181 1.25 9.02 -13.75
N PHE A 182 0.88 9.47 -12.55
CA PHE A 182 -0.10 10.55 -12.39
C PHE A 182 0.61 11.89 -12.46
N ARG A 183 0.31 12.69 -13.48
CA ARG A 183 0.83 14.04 -13.69
C ARG A 183 -0.33 15.01 -13.77
N ILE A 184 -0.35 16.02 -12.90
CA ILE A 184 -1.41 17.03 -12.88
C ILE A 184 -1.61 17.70 -14.26
N PRO A 185 -0.56 18.11 -14.99
CA PRO A 185 -0.72 18.70 -16.33
C PRO A 185 -1.43 17.78 -17.33
N GLU A 186 -1.12 16.48 -17.32
CA GLU A 186 -1.72 15.51 -18.25
C GLU A 186 -3.20 15.26 -17.89
N VAL A 187 -3.52 15.25 -16.60
CA VAL A 187 -4.90 15.06 -16.13
C VAL A 187 -5.75 16.28 -16.45
N MET A 188 -5.23 17.49 -16.26
CA MET A 188 -5.91 18.74 -16.66
C MET A 188 -6.16 18.79 -18.17
N LYS A 189 -5.18 18.36 -18.97
CA LYS A 189 -5.33 18.29 -20.43
C LYS A 189 -6.43 17.28 -20.83
N LEU A 190 -6.43 16.10 -20.21
CA LEU A 190 -7.43 15.06 -20.47
C LEU A 190 -8.84 15.43 -19.98
N SER A 191 -8.96 16.29 -18.96
CA SER A 191 -10.25 16.79 -18.49
C SER A 191 -10.86 17.86 -19.40
N GLY A 192 -10.16 18.22 -20.50
CA GLY A 192 -10.58 19.29 -21.41
C GLY A 192 -10.40 20.69 -20.85
N ALA A 193 -9.69 20.84 -19.72
CA ALA A 193 -9.41 22.13 -19.12
C ALA A 193 -8.15 22.76 -19.70
N THR A 194 -8.12 24.08 -19.79
CA THR A 194 -6.93 24.83 -20.18
C THR A 194 -6.11 25.16 -18.94
N LEU A 195 -4.93 24.55 -18.82
CA LEU A 195 -3.98 24.83 -17.76
C LEU A 195 -3.38 26.23 -17.91
N VAL A 196 -3.53 27.08 -16.89
CA VAL A 196 -2.87 28.38 -16.75
C VAL A 196 -1.92 28.32 -15.56
N GLU A 197 -0.62 28.16 -15.85
CA GLU A 197 0.41 28.10 -14.82
C GLU A 197 0.88 29.51 -14.42
N VAL A 198 0.97 29.75 -13.10
CA VAL A 198 1.39 31.04 -12.53
C VAL A 198 2.58 30.90 -11.59
N GLY A 199 3.26 32.01 -11.32
CA GLY A 199 4.43 32.06 -10.45
C GLY A 199 5.62 31.27 -11.02
N THR A 200 6.49 30.82 -10.10
CA THR A 200 7.69 30.04 -10.40
C THR A 200 7.70 28.74 -9.61
N THR A 201 8.63 27.84 -9.92
CA THR A 201 8.74 26.53 -9.26
C THR A 201 8.85 26.63 -7.73
N ASN A 202 9.65 27.58 -7.23
CA ASN A 202 9.91 27.73 -5.81
C ASN A 202 9.09 28.84 -5.14
N LYS A 203 8.64 29.87 -5.89
CA LYS A 203 7.91 31.02 -5.34
C LYS A 203 6.67 31.31 -6.16
N THR A 204 5.53 31.30 -5.48
CA THR A 204 4.26 31.80 -6.00
C THR A 204 3.64 32.74 -4.97
N TYR A 205 3.04 33.82 -5.45
CA TYR A 205 2.35 34.82 -4.66
C TYR A 205 0.89 34.92 -5.10
N ILE A 206 0.02 35.40 -4.21
CA ILE A 206 -1.40 35.59 -4.53
C ILE A 206 -1.62 36.55 -5.71
N SER A 207 -0.69 37.50 -5.91
CA SER A 207 -0.69 38.40 -7.07
C SER A 207 -0.62 37.65 -8.39
N ASP A 208 0.14 36.55 -8.45
CA ASP A 208 0.33 35.76 -9.66
C ASP A 208 -1.00 35.12 -10.10
N PHE A 209 -1.78 34.63 -9.13
CA PHE A 209 -3.14 34.14 -9.38
C PHE A 209 -4.06 35.28 -9.84
N SER A 210 -4.08 36.40 -9.11
CA SER A 210 -5.02 37.50 -9.39
C SER A 210 -4.82 38.14 -10.78
N GLN A 211 -3.58 38.17 -11.29
CA GLN A 211 -3.24 38.74 -12.59
C GLN A 211 -3.61 37.82 -13.76
N ALA A 212 -3.72 36.51 -13.52
CA ALA A 212 -4.07 35.53 -14.52
C ALA A 212 -5.59 35.35 -14.70
N ILE A 213 -6.39 35.83 -13.76
CA ILE A 213 -7.86 35.73 -13.80
C ILE A 213 -8.42 36.54 -14.97
N ASN A 214 -9.30 35.91 -15.75
CA ASN A 214 -10.04 36.52 -16.83
C ASN A 214 -11.42 35.83 -17.00
N GLU A 215 -12.19 36.20 -18.03
CA GLU A 215 -13.54 35.68 -18.28
C GLU A 215 -13.59 34.16 -18.54
N ALA A 216 -12.51 33.58 -19.08
CA ALA A 216 -12.39 32.15 -19.32
C ALA A 216 -12.06 31.36 -18.04
N THR A 217 -11.63 32.01 -16.95
CA THR A 217 -11.26 31.33 -15.70
C THR A 217 -12.47 30.69 -15.02
N ALA A 218 -12.40 29.38 -14.82
CA ALA A 218 -13.45 28.60 -14.16
C ALA A 218 -13.06 28.11 -12.76
N LEU A 219 -11.77 27.96 -12.49
CA LEU A 219 -11.30 27.29 -11.27
C LEU A 219 -9.95 27.82 -10.83
N LEU A 220 -9.79 28.05 -9.52
CA LEU A 220 -8.50 28.19 -8.88
C LEU A 220 -8.13 26.82 -8.29
N PHE A 221 -7.03 26.26 -8.74
CA PHE A 221 -6.60 24.92 -8.34
C PHE A 221 -5.33 24.99 -7.50
N SER A 222 -5.30 24.21 -6.43
CA SER A 222 -4.12 24.00 -5.60
C SER A 222 -3.94 22.50 -5.37
N ALA A 223 -2.70 22.03 -5.51
CA ALA A 223 -2.34 20.66 -5.15
C ALA A 223 -1.29 20.66 -4.05
N HIS A 224 -1.49 19.78 -3.08
CA HIS A 224 -0.56 19.61 -1.99
C HIS A 224 0.66 18.77 -2.42
N THR A 225 1.85 19.20 -2.03
CA THR A 225 3.13 18.56 -2.37
C THR A 225 3.42 17.33 -1.49
N SER A 226 2.49 16.37 -1.46
CA SER A 226 2.49 15.23 -0.52
C SER A 226 3.65 14.21 -0.68
N ASN A 227 4.45 14.30 -1.75
CA ASN A 227 5.52 13.33 -2.07
C ASN A 227 6.90 13.96 -2.27
N TYR A 228 7.06 15.28 -2.17
CA TYR A 228 8.36 15.95 -2.14
C TYR A 228 8.26 17.27 -1.39
N GLN A 229 9.40 17.89 -1.10
CA GLN A 229 9.43 19.22 -0.50
C GLN A 229 10.52 20.06 -1.17
N ILE A 230 10.24 21.33 -1.45
CA ILE A 230 11.24 22.28 -1.90
C ILE A 230 11.85 22.97 -0.66
N ILE A 231 13.16 22.86 -0.50
CA ILE A 231 13.91 23.46 0.62
C ILE A 231 14.71 24.66 0.10
N GLY A 232 14.73 25.76 0.87
CA GLY A 232 15.48 26.97 0.54
C GLY A 232 14.57 28.20 0.43
N PHE A 233 14.78 29.03 -0.60
CA PHE A 233 13.99 30.24 -0.83
C PHE A 233 12.66 29.90 -1.51
N THR A 234 11.66 29.52 -0.71
CA THR A 234 10.33 29.15 -1.18
C THR A 234 9.24 30.12 -0.71
N SER A 235 8.14 30.17 -1.46
CA SER A 235 6.91 30.88 -1.09
C SER A 235 5.73 30.16 -1.71
N GLU A 236 4.72 29.84 -0.90
CA GLU A 236 3.48 29.19 -1.33
C GLU A 236 2.30 30.01 -0.84
N VAL A 237 1.23 30.06 -1.64
CA VAL A 237 0.03 30.83 -1.33
C VAL A 237 -0.77 30.10 -0.24
N PRO A 238 -1.02 30.72 0.92
CA PRO A 238 -1.86 30.11 1.94
C PRO A 238 -3.27 29.84 1.41
N MET A 239 -3.88 28.72 1.82
CA MET A 239 -5.22 28.34 1.36
C MET A 239 -6.27 29.42 1.65
N SER A 240 -6.18 30.09 2.80
CA SER A 240 -7.08 31.19 3.18
C SER A 240 -7.01 32.39 2.23
N GLU A 241 -5.83 32.71 1.69
CA GLU A 241 -5.67 33.78 0.70
C GLU A 241 -6.27 33.39 -0.65
N LEU A 242 -6.06 32.15 -1.07
CA LEU A 242 -6.64 31.63 -2.33
C LEU A 242 -8.17 31.58 -2.26
N VAL A 243 -8.73 31.13 -1.13
CA VAL A 243 -10.18 31.17 -0.86
C VAL A 243 -10.71 32.59 -0.87
N SER A 244 -10.01 33.53 -0.23
CA SER A 244 -10.43 34.95 -0.22
C SER A 244 -10.45 35.54 -1.63
N LEU A 245 -9.47 35.21 -2.47
CA LEU A 245 -9.45 35.61 -3.88
C LEU A 245 -10.60 34.97 -4.66
N GLY A 246 -10.83 33.66 -4.50
CA GLY A 246 -11.93 32.94 -5.14
C GLY A 246 -13.30 33.51 -4.78
N GLN A 247 -13.52 33.85 -3.50
CA GLN A 247 -14.75 34.51 -3.06
C GLN A 247 -14.93 35.90 -3.69
N LYS A 248 -13.87 36.71 -3.76
CA LYS A 248 -13.92 38.06 -4.36
C LYS A 248 -14.23 38.03 -5.86
N GLN A 249 -13.78 36.99 -6.55
CA GLN A 249 -13.94 36.83 -8.00
C GLN A 249 -15.08 35.89 -8.38
N GLU A 250 -15.78 35.32 -7.40
CA GLU A 250 -16.83 34.30 -7.58
C GLU A 250 -16.36 33.03 -8.32
N ILE A 251 -15.09 32.64 -8.14
CA ILE A 251 -14.46 31.47 -8.77
C ILE A 251 -14.21 30.39 -7.70
N PRO A 252 -14.64 29.12 -7.92
CA PRO A 252 -14.36 28.04 -6.98
C PRO A 252 -12.88 27.79 -6.75
N VAL A 253 -12.55 27.41 -5.51
CA VAL A 253 -11.23 26.87 -5.13
C VAL A 253 -11.31 25.36 -4.98
N PHE A 254 -10.53 24.64 -5.79
CA PHE A 254 -10.34 23.20 -5.68
C PHE A 254 -8.95 22.87 -5.11
N LEU A 255 -8.93 22.24 -3.93
CA LEU A 255 -7.74 21.70 -3.31
C LEU A 255 -7.65 20.18 -3.53
N ASP A 256 -6.62 19.73 -4.24
CA ASP A 256 -6.17 18.35 -4.17
C ASP A 256 -5.24 18.17 -2.96
N LEU A 257 -5.80 17.80 -1.81
CA LEU A 257 -5.04 17.55 -0.58
C LEU A 257 -4.23 16.26 -0.70
N GLY A 258 -4.77 15.25 -1.38
CA GLY A 258 -4.10 14.00 -1.69
C GLY A 258 -3.93 13.03 -0.51
N SER A 259 -3.51 13.50 0.68
CA SER A 259 -3.11 12.69 1.85
C SER A 259 -4.27 12.07 2.61
N GLY A 260 -5.34 12.83 2.82
CA GLY A 260 -6.55 12.40 3.53
C GLY A 260 -6.40 12.35 5.04
N ILE A 261 -5.65 13.28 5.62
CA ILE A 261 -5.44 13.35 7.08
C ILE A 261 -6.73 13.82 7.78
N ILE A 262 -7.15 13.08 8.80
CA ILE A 262 -8.28 13.40 9.69
C ILE A 262 -7.71 13.76 11.08
N SER A 263 -8.06 14.93 11.61
CA SER A 263 -7.21 15.78 12.49
C SER A 263 -6.81 15.33 13.90
N SER A 264 -7.16 14.16 14.44
CA SER A 264 -6.96 13.91 15.88
C SER A 264 -5.83 12.95 16.28
N LEU A 265 -5.16 12.29 15.33
CA LEU A 265 -4.43 11.04 15.64
C LEU A 265 -2.94 11.08 15.30
N LEU A 266 -2.43 12.25 14.92
CA LEU A 266 -1.04 12.42 14.54
C LEU A 266 -0.22 12.90 15.75
N PRO A 267 0.93 12.26 16.06
CA PRO A 267 1.91 12.78 17.00
C PRO A 267 2.26 14.24 16.72
N ASP A 268 2.69 14.98 17.74
CA ASP A 268 3.02 16.42 17.63
C ASP A 268 3.99 16.73 16.48
N GLY A 269 4.92 15.81 16.16
CA GLY A 269 5.85 15.95 15.05
C GLY A 269 5.21 15.95 13.65
N LEU A 270 4.01 15.40 13.52
CA LEU A 270 3.27 15.27 12.26
C LEU A 270 2.17 16.36 12.09
N LYS A 271 1.96 17.26 13.05
CA LYS A 271 0.88 18.28 13.02
C LYS A 271 1.06 19.44 12.02
N LYS A 272 2.06 19.38 11.13
CA LYS A 272 2.32 20.46 10.15
C LYS A 272 1.48 20.35 8.88
N GLU A 273 0.89 19.18 8.62
CA GLU A 273 0.11 18.94 7.41
C GLU A 273 -1.35 19.31 7.63
N PRO A 274 -1.99 19.98 6.66
CA PRO A 274 -3.37 20.40 6.80
C PRO A 274 -4.29 19.18 6.78
N THR A 275 -5.24 19.19 7.70
CA THR A 275 -6.26 18.15 7.82
C THR A 275 -7.44 18.47 6.92
N VAL A 276 -8.23 17.46 6.55
CA VAL A 276 -9.43 17.67 5.73
C VAL A 276 -10.37 18.68 6.41
N GLN A 277 -10.52 18.60 7.74
CA GLN A 277 -11.34 19.54 8.51
C GLN A 277 -10.84 20.98 8.43
N GLU A 278 -9.53 21.20 8.60
CA GLU A 278 -8.95 22.55 8.50
C GLU A 278 -9.11 23.12 7.09
N CYS A 279 -8.97 22.30 6.05
CA CYS A 279 -9.21 22.73 4.68
C CYS A 279 -10.68 23.11 4.44
N VAL A 280 -11.64 22.35 4.98
CA VAL A 280 -13.07 22.68 4.91
C VAL A 280 -13.34 23.99 5.66
N GLN A 281 -12.79 24.15 6.86
CA GLN A 281 -12.95 25.36 7.69
C GLN A 281 -12.31 26.60 7.04
N ALA A 282 -11.19 26.43 6.33
CA ALA A 282 -10.56 27.49 5.55
C ALA A 282 -11.43 27.95 4.37
N GLY A 283 -12.47 27.20 4.01
CA GLY A 283 -13.47 27.60 3.02
C GLY A 283 -13.19 27.14 1.60
N ALA A 284 -12.29 26.17 1.40
CA ALA A 284 -12.09 25.54 0.09
C ALA A 284 -13.41 24.94 -0.40
N ASP A 285 -13.76 25.19 -1.66
CA ASP A 285 -15.06 24.78 -2.20
C ASP A 285 -15.13 23.29 -2.47
N ILE A 286 -14.01 22.70 -2.85
CA ILE A 286 -13.85 21.30 -3.22
C ILE A 286 -12.50 20.83 -2.67
N ILE A 287 -12.49 19.69 -2.00
CA ILE A 287 -11.29 19.04 -1.47
C ILE A 287 -11.30 17.59 -1.90
N SER A 288 -10.21 17.11 -2.51
CA SER A 288 -10.02 15.69 -2.84
C SER A 288 -8.86 15.06 -2.10
N PHE A 289 -9.00 13.79 -1.73
CA PHE A 289 -7.93 13.00 -1.11
C PHE A 289 -8.07 11.49 -1.32
N SER A 290 -7.00 10.75 -1.03
CA SER A 290 -6.96 9.29 -1.16
C SER A 290 -7.47 8.60 0.12
N GLY A 291 -8.24 7.52 -0.04
CA GLY A 291 -8.72 6.70 1.07
C GLY A 291 -7.69 5.73 1.67
N ASP A 292 -6.68 5.33 0.90
CA ASP A 292 -5.66 4.32 1.25
C ASP A 292 -4.32 4.90 1.69
N LYS A 293 -4.29 6.20 1.99
CA LYS A 293 -3.15 6.89 2.58
C LYS A 293 -3.40 7.11 4.06
N MET A 294 -3.48 8.37 4.51
CA MET A 294 -3.58 8.73 5.93
C MET A 294 -4.96 8.47 6.53
N LEU A 295 -5.97 8.19 5.69
CA LEU A 295 -7.28 7.73 6.15
C LEU A 295 -7.25 6.25 6.57
N GLY A 296 -6.31 5.44 6.09
CA GLY A 296 -6.19 4.03 6.53
C GLY A 296 -7.31 3.11 6.04
N GLY A 297 -8.02 3.51 4.99
CA GLY A 297 -9.08 2.74 4.35
C GLY A 297 -8.62 2.07 3.05
N PRO A 298 -9.56 1.54 2.26
CA PRO A 298 -9.27 0.99 0.96
C PRO A 298 -9.00 2.11 -0.07
N GLN A 299 -8.48 1.73 -1.25
CA GLN A 299 -8.25 2.69 -2.33
C GLN A 299 -9.56 3.36 -2.73
N ALA A 300 -9.61 4.68 -2.59
CA ALA A 300 -10.76 5.50 -2.93
C ALA A 300 -10.30 6.93 -3.24
N GLY A 301 -11.05 7.64 -4.08
CA GLY A 301 -10.95 9.09 -4.25
C GLY A 301 -12.12 9.74 -3.56
N ILE A 302 -11.86 10.45 -2.48
CA ILE A 302 -12.91 11.08 -1.67
C ILE A 302 -12.94 12.55 -2.01
N ILE A 303 -14.13 13.06 -2.29
CA ILE A 303 -14.39 14.46 -2.61
C ILE A 303 -15.35 15.00 -1.57
N VAL A 304 -14.97 16.05 -0.86
CA VAL A 304 -15.82 16.76 0.10
C VAL A 304 -15.83 18.24 -0.22
N GLY A 305 -16.91 18.94 0.12
CA GLY A 305 -16.99 20.39 -0.09
C GLY A 305 -18.41 20.90 -0.14
N LYS A 306 -18.62 21.98 -0.91
CA LYS A 306 -19.94 22.61 -1.06
C LYS A 306 -20.88 21.75 -1.90
N ARG A 307 -22.13 21.65 -1.45
CA ARG A 307 -23.15 20.79 -2.07
C ARG A 307 -23.36 21.10 -3.54
N LYS A 308 -23.34 22.39 -3.92
CA LYS A 308 -23.57 22.82 -5.30
C LYS A 308 -22.59 22.21 -6.30
N TYR A 309 -21.33 21.97 -5.92
CA TYR A 309 -20.31 21.38 -6.81
C TYR A 309 -20.34 19.86 -6.78
N ILE A 310 -20.55 19.26 -5.60
CA ILE A 310 -20.73 17.82 -5.44
C ILE A 310 -21.93 17.31 -6.26
N GLU A 311 -23.05 18.01 -6.24
CA GLU A 311 -24.24 17.64 -7.01
C GLU A 311 -24.05 17.80 -8.52
N GLN A 312 -23.20 18.73 -8.97
CA GLN A 312 -22.80 18.81 -10.39
C GLN A 312 -21.98 17.58 -10.79
N MET A 313 -21.01 17.17 -9.95
CA MET A 313 -20.20 15.98 -10.20
C MET A 313 -21.03 14.69 -10.18
N LYS A 314 -22.05 14.60 -9.31
CA LYS A 314 -23.01 13.47 -9.27
C LYS A 314 -23.80 13.32 -10.58
N LYS A 315 -24.02 14.41 -11.32
CA LYS A 315 -24.73 14.42 -12.62
C LYS A 315 -23.82 14.17 -13.83
N ASN A 316 -22.50 14.29 -13.67
CA ASN A 316 -21.57 14.06 -14.76
C ASN A 316 -21.52 12.57 -15.13
N GLN A 317 -21.71 12.26 -16.42
CA GLN A 317 -21.70 10.87 -16.91
C GLN A 317 -20.38 10.14 -16.67
N LEU A 318 -19.26 10.88 -16.60
CA LEU A 318 -17.95 10.31 -16.28
C LEU A 318 -17.95 9.61 -14.91
N LEU A 319 -18.77 10.07 -13.95
CA LEU A 319 -18.92 9.41 -12.66
C LEU A 319 -19.29 7.93 -12.81
N ARG A 320 -20.07 7.56 -13.83
CA ARG A 320 -20.48 6.17 -14.04
C ARG A 320 -19.30 5.25 -14.35
N ALA A 321 -18.27 5.77 -15.04
CA ALA A 321 -17.03 5.07 -15.35
C ALA A 321 -16.06 5.06 -14.16
N LEU A 322 -16.05 6.13 -13.36
CA LEU A 322 -15.19 6.29 -12.17
C LEU A 322 -15.82 5.76 -10.88
N ARG A 323 -17.01 5.17 -10.99
CA ARG A 323 -17.83 4.73 -9.85
C ARG A 323 -17.10 3.69 -9.01
N VAL A 324 -17.00 3.96 -7.71
CA VAL A 324 -16.45 3.03 -6.73
C VAL A 324 -17.28 1.74 -6.65
N ASP A 325 -16.60 0.60 -6.47
CA ASP A 325 -17.26 -0.70 -6.34
C ASP A 325 -17.78 -0.98 -4.92
N LYS A 326 -18.51 -2.08 -4.80
CA LYS A 326 -19.18 -2.50 -3.58
C LYS A 326 -18.22 -2.77 -2.42
N LEU A 327 -17.11 -3.46 -2.68
CA LEU A 327 -16.19 -3.89 -1.62
C LEU A 327 -15.43 -2.69 -1.06
N ILE A 328 -15.01 -1.77 -1.92
CA ILE A 328 -14.35 -0.53 -1.50
C ILE A 328 -15.32 0.33 -0.69
N LEU A 329 -16.60 0.44 -1.09
CA LEU A 329 -17.60 1.15 -0.29
C LEU A 329 -17.78 0.53 1.11
N ALA A 330 -17.91 -0.79 1.19
CA ALA A 330 -18.07 -1.49 2.48
C ALA A 330 -16.83 -1.32 3.38
N GLY A 331 -15.63 -1.44 2.81
CA GLY A 331 -14.38 -1.22 3.53
C GLY A 331 -14.25 0.23 4.01
N LEU A 332 -14.60 1.19 3.16
CA LEU A 332 -14.55 2.61 3.49
C LEU A 332 -15.57 2.96 4.58
N GLU A 333 -16.80 2.45 4.50
CA GLU A 333 -17.81 2.62 5.54
C GLU A 333 -17.30 2.10 6.90
N GLY A 334 -16.73 0.89 6.92
CA GLY A 334 -16.13 0.33 8.14
C GLY A 334 -14.98 1.18 8.69
N THR A 335 -14.13 1.74 7.82
CA THR A 335 -13.06 2.68 8.22
C THR A 335 -13.62 3.99 8.77
N LEU A 336 -14.60 4.60 8.11
CA LEU A 336 -15.19 5.87 8.55
C LEU A 336 -15.94 5.72 9.88
N LEU A 337 -16.62 4.59 10.09
CA LEU A 337 -17.25 4.29 11.37
C LEU A 337 -16.23 4.12 12.50
N GLU A 338 -14.99 3.73 12.18
CA GLU A 338 -13.90 3.66 13.16
C GLU A 338 -13.47 5.06 13.63
N TYR A 339 -13.42 6.03 12.71
CA TYR A 339 -13.19 7.45 13.05
C TYR A 339 -14.29 8.08 13.91
N LEU A 340 -15.47 7.47 13.96
CA LEU A 340 -16.55 7.86 14.87
C LEU A 340 -16.53 7.11 16.21
N SER A 341 -15.61 6.16 16.39
CA SER A 341 -15.44 5.42 17.64
C SER A 341 -14.60 6.21 18.66
N ALA A 342 -14.46 5.66 19.87
CA ALA A 342 -13.71 6.30 20.95
C ALA A 342 -12.18 6.29 20.74
N TYR A 343 -11.64 5.30 20.02
CA TYR A 343 -10.19 5.03 19.94
C TYR A 343 -9.71 4.62 18.53
N PRO A 344 -9.95 5.43 17.49
CA PRO A 344 -9.50 5.13 16.13
C PRO A 344 -7.97 4.94 16.00
N GLU A 345 -7.16 5.54 16.88
CA GLU A 345 -5.71 5.36 16.97
C GLU A 345 -5.28 3.95 17.36
N GLU A 346 -6.11 3.23 18.10
CA GLU A 346 -5.80 1.85 18.51
C GLU A 346 -6.29 0.83 17.48
N ASN A 347 -7.38 1.15 16.79
CA ASN A 347 -8.11 0.21 15.94
C ASN A 347 -7.74 0.31 14.45
N LEU A 348 -7.31 1.48 13.96
CA LEU A 348 -6.83 1.64 12.60
C LEU A 348 -5.32 1.34 12.55
N PRO A 349 -4.89 0.36 11.73
CA PRO A 349 -3.50 -0.09 11.71
C PRO A 349 -2.49 1.05 11.49
N ILE A 350 -2.75 1.93 10.52
CA ILE A 350 -1.83 3.03 10.22
C ILE A 350 -1.75 4.03 11.37
N ASN A 351 -2.86 4.31 12.07
CA ASN A 351 -2.86 5.27 13.16
C ASN A 351 -2.11 4.70 14.35
N LYS A 352 -2.30 3.41 14.64
CA LYS A 352 -1.52 2.68 15.65
C LYS A 352 -0.03 2.69 15.33
N MET A 353 0.33 2.46 14.06
CA MET A 353 1.71 2.50 13.61
C MET A 353 2.30 3.91 13.72
N LEU A 354 1.53 4.97 13.53
CA LEU A 354 2.02 6.36 13.59
C LEU A 354 2.06 6.92 15.01
N ALA A 355 1.06 6.59 15.83
CA ALA A 355 0.94 7.05 17.21
C ALA A 355 1.95 6.39 18.16
N ALA A 356 2.53 5.24 17.78
CA ALA A 356 3.44 4.51 18.64
C ALA A 356 4.71 5.33 18.98
N THR A 357 4.96 5.46 20.27
CA THR A 357 6.05 6.25 20.86
C THR A 357 7.40 5.53 20.71
N GLN A 358 8.49 6.24 21.01
CA GLN A 358 9.82 5.62 21.03
C GLN A 358 9.90 4.50 22.07
N GLU A 359 9.28 4.67 23.24
CA GLU A 359 9.23 3.66 24.30
C GLU A 359 8.48 2.40 23.83
N ASP A 360 7.35 2.59 23.14
CA ASP A 360 6.61 1.47 22.53
C ASP A 360 7.47 0.70 21.51
N MET A 361 8.25 1.42 20.70
CA MET A 361 9.14 0.79 19.72
C MET A 361 10.27 0.01 20.40
N GLU A 362 10.89 0.57 21.42
CA GLU A 362 11.95 -0.11 22.17
C GLU A 362 11.46 -1.36 22.88
N ALA A 363 10.27 -1.30 23.49
CA ALA A 363 9.63 -2.45 24.13
C ALA A 363 9.31 -3.55 23.10
N LYS A 364 8.74 -3.19 21.95
CA LYS A 364 8.47 -4.15 20.86
C LYS A 364 9.74 -4.76 20.27
N ALA A 365 10.80 -3.97 20.11
CA ALA A 365 12.08 -4.47 19.62
C ALA A 365 12.73 -5.45 20.60
N GLU A 366 12.62 -5.20 21.91
CA GLU A 366 13.08 -6.13 22.95
C GLU A 366 12.27 -7.44 22.95
N ALA A 367 10.94 -7.34 22.83
CA ALA A 367 10.07 -8.51 22.72
C ALA A 367 10.39 -9.33 21.47
N PHE A 368 10.58 -8.69 20.32
CA PHE A 368 10.95 -9.35 19.08
C PHE A 368 12.33 -10.03 19.17
N LEU A 369 13.33 -9.34 19.76
CA LEU A 369 14.64 -9.92 20.00
C LEU A 369 14.56 -11.15 20.92
N SER A 370 13.69 -11.13 21.93
CA SER A 370 13.45 -12.26 22.83
C SER A 370 12.81 -13.45 22.11
N ILE A 371 11.85 -13.20 21.21
CA ILE A 371 11.25 -14.24 20.36
C ILE A 371 12.32 -14.89 19.47
N LEU A 372 13.17 -14.09 18.82
CA LEU A 372 14.27 -14.62 17.99
C LEU A 372 15.23 -15.49 18.82
N LYS A 373 15.58 -15.08 20.04
CA LYS A 373 16.43 -15.87 20.94
C LYS A 373 15.82 -17.22 21.26
N GLU A 374 14.54 -17.25 21.62
CA GLU A 374 13.84 -18.48 21.98
C GLU A 374 13.74 -19.44 20.80
N GLN A 375 13.26 -18.92 19.65
CA GLN A 375 13.00 -19.71 18.45
C GLN A 375 14.27 -20.17 17.71
N LEU A 376 15.43 -19.58 18.02
CA LEU A 376 16.73 -19.93 17.44
C LEU A 376 17.72 -20.45 18.50
N SER A 377 17.24 -20.86 19.67
CA SER A 377 18.06 -21.26 20.82
C SER A 377 19.00 -22.45 20.57
N ASP A 378 18.66 -23.32 19.62
CA ASP A 378 19.45 -24.46 19.17
C ASP A 378 20.37 -24.16 17.97
N ILE A 379 20.37 -22.92 17.49
CA ILE A 379 21.23 -22.45 16.41
C ILE A 379 22.39 -21.63 17.00
N PRO A 380 23.63 -21.76 16.48
CA PRO A 380 24.75 -20.94 16.91
C PRO A 380 24.52 -19.46 16.56
N ILE A 381 23.91 -18.72 17.48
CA ILE A 381 23.64 -17.29 17.37
C ILE A 381 24.31 -16.53 18.52
N LEU A 382 24.67 -15.28 18.28
CA LEU A 382 25.21 -14.36 19.28
C LEU A 382 24.26 -13.18 19.37
N VAL A 383 23.89 -12.80 20.60
CA VAL A 383 23.13 -11.58 20.84
C VAL A 383 23.98 -10.59 21.60
N HIS A 384 24.21 -9.42 21.01
CA HIS A 384 24.98 -8.34 21.62
C HIS A 384 24.30 -7.87 22.92
N ASN A 385 25.10 -7.54 23.95
CA ASN A 385 24.71 -7.18 25.33
C ASN A 385 24.38 -8.32 26.31
N GLN A 386 24.76 -9.57 26.02
CA GLN A 386 24.76 -10.67 27.00
C GLN A 386 26.13 -11.36 27.10
N THR A 387 26.44 -11.91 28.28
CA THR A 387 27.74 -12.50 28.65
C THR A 387 28.12 -13.72 27.78
N SER A 388 29.28 -13.61 27.14
CA SER A 388 30.14 -14.57 26.43
C SER A 388 29.50 -15.67 25.56
N PRO A 389 29.90 -15.79 24.27
CA PRO A 389 29.40 -16.83 23.39
C PRO A 389 29.84 -18.23 23.85
N ALA A 390 28.91 -19.19 23.83
CA ALA A 390 29.20 -20.63 23.93
C ALA A 390 29.83 -21.22 22.66
N TYR A 391 29.94 -20.41 21.60
CA TYR A 391 30.36 -20.83 20.26
C TYR A 391 31.60 -20.07 19.82
N SER A 392 32.48 -20.73 19.07
CA SER A 392 33.60 -20.08 18.42
C SER A 392 33.13 -19.18 17.26
N ALA A 393 33.93 -18.17 16.89
CA ALA A 393 33.59 -17.23 15.82
C ALA A 393 33.29 -17.92 14.45
N ASN A 394 33.84 -19.12 14.23
CA ASN A 394 33.64 -19.88 12.99
C ASN A 394 32.34 -20.71 12.99
N GLU A 395 31.78 -21.03 14.16
CA GLU A 395 30.53 -21.79 14.30
C GLU A 395 29.30 -20.88 14.25
N LEU A 396 29.48 -19.59 14.52
CA LEU A 396 28.44 -18.58 14.55
C LEU A 396 27.77 -18.42 13.18
N LEU A 397 26.44 -18.53 13.13
CA LEU A 397 25.67 -18.37 11.90
C LEU A 397 25.02 -16.98 11.77
N LEU A 398 24.65 -16.37 12.89
CA LEU A 398 23.90 -15.11 12.94
C LEU A 398 24.28 -14.30 14.19
N GLU A 399 24.46 -12.99 14.02
CA GLU A 399 24.49 -12.03 15.12
C GLU A 399 23.21 -11.20 15.15
N LEU A 400 22.71 -10.95 16.36
CA LEU A 400 21.51 -10.16 16.61
C LEU A 400 21.83 -9.00 17.55
N GLN A 401 21.25 -7.83 17.26
CA GLN A 401 21.34 -6.68 18.14
C GLN A 401 20.05 -5.85 18.06
N LYS A 402 19.57 -5.37 19.23
CA LYS A 402 18.54 -4.33 19.24
C LYS A 402 19.16 -3.00 18.81
N VAL A 403 18.52 -2.32 17.87
CA VAL A 403 19.01 -1.05 17.32
C VAL A 403 17.91 0.00 17.30
N ALA A 404 18.29 1.25 17.55
CA ALA A 404 17.45 2.40 17.24
C ALA A 404 17.43 2.61 15.73
N LEU A 405 16.27 3.00 15.19
CA LEU A 405 16.05 3.22 13.77
C LEU A 405 15.37 4.57 13.53
N GLU A 406 15.51 5.09 12.31
CA GLU A 406 14.70 6.20 11.83
C GLU A 406 13.65 5.66 10.85
N ASP A 407 12.42 5.53 11.31
CA ASP A 407 11.29 5.08 10.52
C ASP A 407 10.70 6.21 9.67
N MET A 408 9.81 5.87 8.74
CA MET A 408 9.20 6.85 7.84
C MET A 408 7.71 6.62 7.71
N VAL A 409 6.95 7.71 7.55
CA VAL A 409 5.55 7.59 7.16
C VAL A 409 5.45 6.99 5.75
N GLY A 410 6.31 7.41 4.82
CA GLY A 410 6.29 6.93 3.44
C GLY A 410 5.43 7.77 2.50
N GLY A 411 5.18 7.24 1.30
CA GLY A 411 4.56 7.99 0.21
C GLY A 411 3.11 8.34 0.52
N GLY A 412 2.77 9.63 0.53
CA GLY A 412 1.38 10.06 0.57
C GLY A 412 1.05 11.24 1.48
N ALA A 413 1.97 11.65 2.37
CA ALA A 413 1.77 12.83 3.21
C ALA A 413 3.09 13.44 3.71
N TYR A 414 4.04 12.63 4.20
CA TYR A 414 5.27 13.13 4.83
C TYR A 414 6.53 12.53 4.19
N PRO A 415 7.02 13.09 3.07
CA PRO A 415 8.14 12.50 2.34
C PRO A 415 9.47 12.51 3.12
N ASN A 416 9.68 13.49 4.00
CA ASN A 416 10.94 13.69 4.72
C ASN A 416 10.80 13.56 6.25
N HIS A 417 9.62 13.26 6.77
CA HIS A 417 9.44 13.15 8.22
C HIS A 417 9.93 11.79 8.71
N LYS A 418 10.94 11.84 9.58
CA LYS A 418 11.48 10.67 10.24
C LYS A 418 10.76 10.46 11.56
N LEU A 419 10.36 9.22 11.81
CA LEU A 419 9.79 8.78 13.08
C LEU A 419 10.89 8.08 13.89
N PRO A 420 11.03 8.39 15.18
CA PRO A 420 11.91 7.62 16.04
C PRO A 420 11.39 6.16 16.10
N GLY A 421 12.29 5.21 15.87
CA GLY A 421 11.96 3.80 15.71
C GLY A 421 12.95 2.89 16.43
N ALA A 422 12.64 1.61 16.44
CA ALA A 422 13.53 0.57 16.93
C ALA A 422 13.31 -0.71 16.14
N GLY A 423 14.27 -1.62 16.23
CA GLY A 423 14.22 -2.88 15.51
C GLY A 423 15.30 -3.84 15.95
N VAL A 424 15.42 -4.92 15.18
CA VAL A 424 16.49 -5.89 15.34
C VAL A 424 17.36 -5.87 14.09
N GLU A 425 18.66 -5.76 14.32
CA GLU A 425 19.72 -5.89 13.34
C GLU A 425 20.18 -7.36 13.27
N LEU A 426 20.34 -7.85 12.06
CA LEU A 426 20.77 -9.21 11.74
C LEU A 426 22.02 -9.17 10.88
N GLU A 427 23.10 -9.81 11.34
CA GLU A 427 24.33 -9.99 10.57
C GLU A 427 24.58 -11.48 10.32
N PHE A 428 24.45 -11.87 9.04
CA PHE A 428 24.66 -13.24 8.60
C PHE A 428 26.14 -13.52 8.35
N LYS A 429 26.66 -14.65 8.87
CA LYS A 429 28.11 -14.97 8.77
C LYS A 429 28.48 -15.81 7.55
N HIS A 430 27.64 -16.76 7.17
CA HIS A 430 27.94 -17.73 6.09
C HIS A 430 27.07 -17.58 4.84
N ILE A 431 26.19 -16.58 4.82
CA ILE A 431 25.37 -16.20 3.66
C ILE A 431 25.46 -14.70 3.47
N SER A 432 25.63 -14.24 2.23
CA SER A 432 25.68 -12.80 1.99
C SER A 432 24.32 -12.16 2.25
N LEU A 433 24.32 -10.88 2.67
CA LEU A 433 23.09 -10.13 2.89
C LEU A 433 22.16 -10.16 1.67
N GLU A 434 22.72 -10.03 0.46
CA GLU A 434 21.95 -10.07 -0.78
C GLU A 434 21.27 -11.42 -1.02
N GLN A 435 21.98 -12.52 -0.75
CA GLN A 435 21.42 -13.87 -0.88
C GLN A 435 20.35 -14.13 0.19
N ALA A 436 20.61 -13.76 1.44
CA ALA A 436 19.65 -13.86 2.53
C ALA A 436 18.36 -13.07 2.22
N ALA A 437 18.51 -11.80 1.84
CA ALA A 437 17.38 -10.95 1.48
C ALA A 437 16.61 -11.47 0.26
N ALA A 438 17.29 -12.01 -0.76
CA ALA A 438 16.62 -12.60 -1.91
C ALA A 438 15.78 -13.82 -1.52
N LYS A 439 16.34 -14.73 -0.72
CA LYS A 439 15.63 -15.93 -0.24
C LYS A 439 14.44 -15.59 0.65
N LEU A 440 14.61 -14.65 1.57
CA LEU A 440 13.52 -14.19 2.44
C LEU A 440 12.38 -13.50 1.65
N ARG A 441 12.66 -12.91 0.49
CA ARG A 441 11.62 -12.38 -0.42
C ARG A 441 10.94 -13.44 -1.29
N GLN A 442 11.62 -14.56 -1.58
CA GLN A 442 11.17 -15.60 -2.49
C GLN A 442 10.51 -16.79 -1.78
N GLY A 443 10.57 -16.83 -0.44
CA GLY A 443 9.89 -17.84 0.37
C GLY A 443 8.36 -17.80 0.22
N LYS A 444 7.70 -18.81 0.80
CA LYS A 444 6.22 -18.92 0.82
C LYS A 444 5.54 -17.71 1.44
N LEU A 445 6.20 -17.10 2.41
CA LEU A 445 5.88 -15.79 2.96
C LEU A 445 7.08 -14.89 2.67
N ALA A 446 6.83 -13.72 2.10
CA ALA A 446 7.90 -12.80 1.74
C ALA A 446 8.17 -11.83 2.90
N LEU A 447 9.45 -11.58 3.19
CA LEU A 447 9.90 -10.53 4.10
C LEU A 447 10.68 -9.47 3.32
N VAL A 448 10.27 -8.21 3.49
CA VAL A 448 11.01 -7.06 2.97
C VAL A 448 11.51 -6.24 4.16
N ALA A 449 12.82 -6.08 4.26
CA ALA A 449 13.50 -5.38 5.35
C ALA A 449 14.53 -4.39 4.79
N ARG A 450 15.05 -3.49 5.63
CA ARG A 450 16.11 -2.57 5.22
C ARG A 450 17.45 -3.30 5.16
N ARG A 451 18.32 -2.81 4.29
CA ARG A 451 19.70 -3.30 4.11
C ARG A 451 20.63 -2.11 4.27
N GLN A 452 21.54 -2.18 5.23
CA GLN A 452 22.46 -1.10 5.54
C GLN A 452 23.77 -1.69 6.09
N ASP A 453 24.91 -1.21 5.63
CA ASP A 453 26.25 -1.59 6.13
C ASP A 453 26.48 -3.13 6.21
N ASN A 454 26.02 -3.86 5.18
CA ASN A 454 26.03 -5.33 5.10
C ASN A 454 25.23 -6.07 6.19
N LYS A 455 24.28 -5.38 6.82
CA LYS A 455 23.33 -5.94 7.80
C LYS A 455 21.89 -5.75 7.36
N MET A 456 21.01 -6.60 7.88
CA MET A 456 19.57 -6.50 7.67
C MET A 456 18.93 -5.85 8.90
N LEU A 457 18.15 -4.79 8.70
CA LEU A 457 17.44 -4.10 9.77
C LEU A 457 15.93 -4.34 9.61
N ILE A 458 15.33 -4.92 10.64
CA ILE A 458 13.88 -5.18 10.70
C ILE A 458 13.29 -4.21 11.71
N SER A 459 12.58 -3.20 11.23
CA SER A 459 11.83 -2.27 12.09
C SER A 459 10.55 -2.94 12.60
N VAL A 460 10.29 -2.78 13.90
CA VAL A 460 9.07 -3.32 14.54
C VAL A 460 7.84 -2.44 14.33
N ARG A 461 7.99 -1.22 13.79
CA ARG A 461 6.87 -0.28 13.61
C ARG A 461 5.78 -0.84 12.70
N THR A 462 6.19 -1.54 11.65
CA THR A 462 5.29 -2.04 10.59
C THR A 462 4.98 -3.53 10.69
N LEU A 463 5.48 -4.21 11.73
CA LEU A 463 5.12 -5.59 12.01
C LEU A 463 3.69 -5.65 12.54
N LEU A 464 2.90 -6.55 11.97
CA LEU A 464 1.57 -6.90 12.43
C LEU A 464 1.64 -8.05 13.42
N ALA A 465 0.57 -8.26 14.17
CA ALA A 465 0.51 -9.30 15.19
C ALA A 465 0.87 -10.68 14.61
N GLY A 466 1.92 -11.30 15.15
CA GLY A 466 2.39 -12.63 14.76
C GLY A 466 3.46 -12.62 13.67
N ASP A 467 3.78 -11.48 13.05
CA ASP A 467 4.87 -11.37 12.08
C ASP A 467 6.22 -11.74 12.72
N GLU A 468 6.41 -11.47 14.02
CA GLU A 468 7.65 -11.77 14.75
C GLU A 468 7.99 -13.27 14.75
N LEU A 469 6.98 -14.12 14.96
CA LEU A 469 7.12 -15.57 14.96
C LEU A 469 7.38 -16.12 13.56
N GLU A 470 6.67 -15.57 12.56
CA GLU A 470 6.87 -15.93 11.16
C GLU A 470 8.28 -15.57 10.69
N ILE A 471 8.76 -14.37 11.04
CA ILE A 471 10.14 -13.94 10.73
C ILE A 471 11.16 -14.89 11.38
N ALA A 472 10.96 -15.26 12.65
CA ALA A 472 11.86 -16.19 13.33
C ALA A 472 11.92 -17.55 12.62
N ALA A 473 10.76 -18.09 12.21
CA ALA A 473 10.68 -19.33 11.43
C ALA A 473 11.38 -19.21 10.07
N MET A 474 11.19 -18.10 9.36
CA MET A 474 11.84 -17.83 8.08
C MET A 474 13.38 -17.76 8.20
N ILE A 475 13.88 -17.09 9.24
CA ILE A 475 15.33 -17.02 9.51
C ILE A 475 15.87 -18.40 9.87
N ARG A 476 15.16 -19.16 10.72
CA ARG A 476 15.52 -20.54 11.08
C ARG A 476 15.68 -21.42 9.83
N GLU A 477 14.70 -21.39 8.94
CA GLU A 477 14.73 -22.15 7.68
C GLU A 477 15.92 -21.74 6.80
N LEU A 478 16.18 -20.42 6.70
CA LEU A 478 17.28 -19.87 5.94
C LEU A 478 18.65 -20.37 6.43
N LEU A 479 18.84 -20.38 7.76
CA LEU A 479 20.10 -20.81 8.39
C LEU A 479 20.32 -22.32 8.31
N LEU A 480 19.26 -23.12 8.41
CA LEU A 480 19.34 -24.58 8.31
C LEU A 480 19.50 -25.08 6.86
N ASN A 481 18.98 -24.33 5.87
CA ASN A 481 19.01 -24.71 4.46
C ASN A 481 19.57 -23.60 3.53
N PRO A 482 20.84 -23.19 3.69
CA PRO A 482 21.42 -22.09 2.93
C PRO A 482 21.54 -22.38 1.42
N SER A 483 21.36 -23.62 0.97
CA SER A 483 21.49 -24.03 -0.44
C SER A 483 20.15 -24.26 -1.19
N ARG A 484 18.99 -24.26 -0.52
CA ARG A 484 17.70 -24.43 -1.20
C ARG A 484 17.33 -23.14 -1.96
N LYS A 485 17.01 -23.29 -3.25
CA LYS A 485 16.47 -22.23 -4.11
C LYS A 485 14.96 -22.16 -3.96
#